data_AF-A0A357BPQ1-F1
#
_entry.id   AF-A0A357BPQ1-F1
#
_cell.length_a   1.000
_cell.length_b   1.000
_cell.length_c   1.000
_cell.angle_alpha   90.00
_cell.angle_beta   90.00
_cell.angle_gamma   90.00
#
_symmetry.space_group_name_H-M   'P 1'
#
loop_
_entity.id
_entity.type
_entity.pdbx_description
1 polymer ?
#
loop_
_entity_poly.entity_id
_entity_poly.type
_entity_poly.pdbx_seq_one_letter_code
_entity_poly.pdbx_strand_id
1 'polypeptide(L)'
;MPSTFLTALLLTTFAGLATTIGSVIGIFYKEPGPKYMAFTMGFSAGVMVLVSFVELLQQGIKSIGFAYGHIAFFAGMGLMYAIDVLIPHNYIMEEHDHSEKHKHSEVAIKNKLQKASLFVAIGIGIHNFPEGMATFAGALKNIDVGIAIAIAIAIHNIPEGIAVAVPVYAATGSTKKAF
;
A
#
# COMPACT_ATOMS: atom_id res chain seq x y z
N MET A 1 -31.09 0.99 2.08
CA MET A 1 -30.31 0.75 3.32
C MET A 1 -29.58 -0.60 3.26
N PRO A 2 -30.21 -1.79 3.10
CA PRO A 2 -29.47 -3.06 3.08
C PRO A 2 -28.68 -3.29 1.77
N SER A 3 -29.25 -2.89 0.63
CA SER A 3 -28.61 -3.02 -0.68
C SER A 3 -27.34 -2.17 -0.79
N THR A 4 -27.40 -0.90 -0.38
CA THR A 4 -26.26 0.03 -0.40
C THR A 4 -25.11 -0.44 0.49
N PHE A 5 -25.41 -0.99 1.66
CA PHE A 5 -24.38 -1.55 2.56
C PHE A 5 -23.66 -2.73 1.92
N LEU A 6 -24.42 -3.69 1.37
CA LEU A 6 -23.84 -4.84 0.69
C LEU A 6 -22.99 -4.41 -0.51
N THR A 7 -23.47 -3.47 -1.32
CA THR A 7 -22.70 -2.94 -2.45
C THR A 7 -21.42 -2.23 -1.99
N ALA A 8 -21.48 -1.40 -0.95
CA ALA A 8 -20.30 -0.73 -0.39
C ALA A 8 -19.27 -1.75 0.13
N LEU A 9 -19.73 -2.82 0.79
CA LEU A 9 -18.88 -3.91 1.27
C LEU A 9 -18.24 -4.66 0.10
N LEU A 10 -19.00 -4.97 -0.95
CA LEU A 10 -18.48 -5.64 -2.15
C LEU A 10 -17.45 -4.79 -2.89
N LEU A 11 -17.70 -3.49 -3.06
CA LEU A 11 -16.75 -2.56 -3.68
C LEU A 11 -15.44 -2.48 -2.89
N THR A 12 -15.55 -2.36 -1.57
CA THR A 12 -14.39 -2.32 -0.67
C THR A 12 -13.60 -3.63 -0.71
N THR A 13 -14.31 -4.77 -0.74
CA THR A 13 -13.69 -6.10 -0.84
C THR A 13 -12.97 -6.26 -2.17
N PHE A 14 -13.59 -5.82 -3.27
CA PHE A 14 -12.99 -5.87 -4.61
C PHE A 14 -11.73 -5.00 -4.69
N ALA A 15 -11.76 -3.79 -4.13
CA ALA A 15 -10.60 -2.93 -4.06
C ALA A 15 -9.46 -3.57 -3.24
N GLY A 16 -9.77 -4.18 -2.09
CA GLY A 16 -8.78 -4.88 -1.26
C GLY A 16 -8.18 -6.14 -1.93
N LEU A 17 -8.99 -6.89 -2.68
CA LEU A 17 -8.51 -8.08 -3.42
C LEU A 17 -7.49 -7.73 -4.52
N ALA A 18 -7.44 -6.48 -4.95
CA ALA A 18 -6.46 -6.06 -5.96
C ALA A 18 -5.00 -6.14 -5.44
N THR A 19 -4.77 -6.00 -4.12
CA THR A 19 -3.44 -6.25 -3.52
C THR A 19 -3.06 -7.71 -3.67
N THR A 20 -4.00 -8.62 -3.44
CA THR A 20 -3.80 -10.07 -3.67
C THR A 20 -3.47 -10.38 -5.12
N ILE A 21 -4.16 -9.73 -6.08
CA ILE A 21 -3.86 -9.86 -7.51
C ILE A 21 -2.43 -9.37 -7.81
N GLY A 22 -2.04 -8.23 -7.25
CA GLY A 22 -0.68 -7.71 -7.32
C GLY A 22 0.36 -8.70 -6.79
N SER A 23 0.12 -9.31 -5.64
CA SER A 23 1.01 -10.32 -5.05
C SER A 23 1.20 -11.53 -5.97
N VAL A 24 0.12 -12.02 -6.58
CA VAL A 24 0.17 -13.11 -7.56
C VAL A 24 1.03 -12.72 -8.75
N ILE A 25 0.81 -11.53 -9.32
CA ILE A 25 1.61 -11.00 -10.44
C ILE A 25 3.09 -10.94 -10.05
N GLY A 26 3.40 -10.39 -8.87
CA GLY A 26 4.78 -10.26 -8.36
C GLY A 26 5.49 -11.61 -8.22
N ILE A 27 4.80 -12.64 -7.73
CA ILE A 27 5.35 -14.00 -7.59
C ILE A 27 5.67 -14.62 -8.97
N PHE A 28 4.80 -14.43 -9.96
CA PHE A 28 5.02 -14.96 -11.32
C PHE A 28 6.10 -14.19 -12.08
N TYR A 29 6.20 -12.88 -11.86
CA TYR A 29 7.16 -12.04 -12.53
C TYR A 29 8.56 -12.03 -11.87
N LYS A 30 8.70 -12.66 -10.69
CA LYS A 30 9.91 -12.95 -9.87
C LYS A 30 10.84 -11.77 -9.56
N GLU A 31 11.27 -11.03 -10.57
CA GLU A 31 12.19 -9.91 -10.51
C GLU A 31 11.75 -8.79 -11.47
N PRO A 32 10.70 -8.01 -11.14
CA PRO A 32 10.36 -6.82 -11.91
C PRO A 32 11.53 -5.83 -11.93
N GLY A 33 11.93 -5.38 -13.13
CA GLY A 33 13.05 -4.45 -13.28
C GLY A 33 12.78 -3.08 -12.64
N PRO A 34 13.83 -2.31 -12.27
CA PRO A 34 13.69 -1.02 -11.59
C PRO A 34 12.79 0.00 -12.32
N LYS A 35 12.80 -0.01 -13.66
CA LYS A 35 11.93 0.86 -14.47
C LYS A 35 10.45 0.53 -14.31
N TYR A 36 10.12 -0.76 -14.25
CA TYR A 36 8.74 -1.21 -14.03
C TYR A 36 8.27 -0.81 -12.64
N MET A 37 9.10 -1.08 -11.62
CA MET A 37 8.80 -0.68 -10.24
C MET A 37 8.65 0.84 -10.08
N ALA A 38 9.54 1.63 -10.69
CA ALA A 38 9.42 3.09 -10.66
C ALA A 38 8.13 3.59 -11.33
N PHE A 39 7.75 2.99 -12.46
CA PHE A 39 6.51 3.32 -13.15
C PHE A 39 5.29 2.95 -12.33
N THR A 40 5.21 1.73 -11.81
CA THR A 40 4.04 1.24 -11.05
C THR A 40 3.88 1.99 -9.72
N MET A 41 4.97 2.24 -9.00
CA MET A 41 4.96 3.00 -7.74
C MET A 41 4.66 4.48 -7.98
N GLY A 42 5.21 5.10 -9.04
CA GLY A 42 4.92 6.49 -9.39
C GLY A 42 3.46 6.68 -9.80
N PHE A 43 2.90 5.74 -10.56
CA PHE A 43 1.49 5.72 -10.91
C PHE A 43 0.59 5.53 -9.68
N SER A 44 0.92 4.57 -8.82
CA SER A 44 0.25 4.33 -7.53
C SER A 44 0.26 5.57 -6.62
N ALA A 45 1.39 6.28 -6.52
CA ALA A 45 1.50 7.54 -5.79
C ALA A 45 0.61 8.63 -6.40
N GLY A 46 0.57 8.75 -7.73
CA GLY A 46 -0.30 9.69 -8.43
C GLY A 46 -1.78 9.46 -8.15
N VAL A 47 -2.22 8.19 -8.16
CA VAL A 47 -3.59 7.80 -7.80
C VAL A 47 -3.92 8.23 -6.36
N MET A 48 -3.01 8.02 -5.41
CA MET A 48 -3.26 8.39 -4.02
C MET A 48 -3.27 9.89 -3.77
N VAL A 49 -2.46 10.67 -4.49
CA VAL A 49 -2.56 12.13 -4.47
C VAL A 49 -3.93 12.58 -4.98
N LEU A 50 -4.42 12.00 -6.09
CA LEU A 50 -5.73 12.32 -6.63
C LEU A 50 -6.84 12.02 -5.62
N VAL A 51 -6.92 10.79 -5.10
CA VAL A 51 -7.94 10.36 -4.13
C VAL A 51 -7.89 11.23 -2.87
N SER A 52 -6.69 11.49 -2.34
CA SER A 52 -6.51 12.29 -1.11
C SER A 52 -7.03 13.71 -1.25
N PHE A 53 -6.69 14.42 -2.33
CA PHE A 53 -7.05 15.83 -2.50
C PHE A 53 -8.44 16.05 -3.08
N VAL A 54 -8.82 15.25 -4.08
CA VAL A 54 -10.06 15.47 -4.83
C VAL A 54 -11.25 14.84 -4.12
N GLU A 55 -11.05 13.74 -3.41
CA GLU A 55 -12.14 13.01 -2.75
C GLU A 55 -12.10 13.19 -1.23
N LEU A 56 -11.03 12.72 -0.57
CA LEU A 56 -11.01 12.65 0.90
C LEU A 56 -10.99 14.01 1.57
N LEU A 57 -10.14 14.93 1.11
CA LEU A 57 -10.08 16.29 1.65
C LEU A 57 -11.41 17.03 1.41
N GLN A 58 -11.96 16.97 0.19
CA GLN A 58 -13.24 17.61 -0.14
C GLN A 58 -14.39 17.05 0.71
N GLN A 59 -14.39 15.74 0.92
CA GLN A 59 -15.37 15.06 1.76
C GLN A 59 -15.21 15.46 3.24
N GLY A 60 -13.98 15.57 3.73
CA GLY A 60 -13.67 16.05 5.08
C GLY A 60 -14.17 17.48 5.28
N ILE A 61 -13.86 18.38 4.36
CA ILE A 61 -14.34 19.78 4.37
C ILE A 61 -15.87 19.84 4.41
N LYS A 62 -16.56 19.04 3.60
CA LYS A 62 -18.04 18.97 3.60
C LYS A 62 -18.61 18.44 4.91
N SER A 63 -17.86 17.58 5.62
CA SER A 63 -18.34 16.91 6.84
C SER A 63 -18.10 17.72 8.10
N ILE A 64 -16.93 18.36 8.24
CA ILE A 64 -16.52 19.07 9.48
C ILE A 64 -16.18 20.55 9.27
N GLY A 65 -16.36 21.07 8.05
CA GLY A 65 -16.11 22.47 7.69
C GLY A 65 -14.70 22.73 7.14
N PHE A 66 -14.54 23.85 6.44
CA PHE A 66 -13.31 24.20 5.73
C PHE A 66 -12.07 24.21 6.63
N ALA A 67 -12.12 24.94 7.76
CA ALA A 67 -10.98 25.06 8.66
C ALA A 67 -10.59 23.71 9.29
N TYR A 68 -11.55 23.02 9.93
CA TYR A 68 -11.28 21.76 10.60
C TYR A 68 -10.90 20.63 9.63
N GLY A 69 -11.45 20.63 8.41
CA GLY A 69 -11.09 19.68 7.35
C GLY A 69 -9.62 19.76 6.97
N HIS A 70 -9.10 20.97 6.71
CA HIS A 70 -7.69 21.16 6.39
C HIS A 70 -6.78 20.86 7.59
N ILE A 71 -7.18 21.29 8.80
CA ILE A 71 -6.41 20.98 10.03
C ILE A 71 -6.28 19.47 10.21
N ALA A 72 -7.38 18.72 10.12
CA ALA A 72 -7.36 17.27 10.27
C ALA A 72 -6.53 16.58 9.17
N PHE A 73 -6.66 17.03 7.92
CA PHE A 73 -5.91 16.48 6.79
C PHE A 73 -4.40 16.68 6.93
N PHE A 74 -3.95 17.91 7.19
CA PHE A 74 -2.52 18.19 7.34
C PHE A 74 -1.96 17.65 8.66
N ALA A 75 -2.74 17.59 9.73
CA ALA A 75 -2.35 16.90 10.96
C ALA A 75 -2.16 15.39 10.72
N GLY A 76 -3.05 14.76 9.96
CA GLY A 76 -2.90 13.35 9.54
C GLY A 76 -1.66 13.12 8.69
N MET A 77 -1.39 14.02 7.73
CA MET A 77 -0.16 13.98 6.92
C MET A 77 1.10 14.12 7.79
N GLY A 78 1.12 15.08 8.72
CA GLY A 78 2.23 15.28 9.65
C GLY A 78 2.43 14.09 10.61
N LEU A 79 1.35 13.48 11.09
CA LEU A 79 1.40 12.26 11.89
C LEU A 79 2.01 11.11 11.09
N MET A 80 1.57 10.90 9.85
CA MET A 80 2.13 9.85 8.99
C MET A 80 3.61 10.08 8.70
N TYR A 81 4.01 11.34 8.43
CA TYR A 81 5.42 11.70 8.28
C TYR A 81 6.24 11.42 9.55
N ALA A 82 5.69 11.72 10.73
CA ALA A 82 6.35 11.40 11.99
C ALA A 82 6.49 9.89 12.19
N ILE A 83 5.46 9.10 11.87
CA ILE A 83 5.52 7.63 11.90
C ILE A 83 6.61 7.12 10.98
N ASP A 84 6.67 7.62 9.74
CA ASP A 84 7.70 7.25 8.78
C ASP A 84 9.08 7.51 9.37
N VAL A 85 9.39 8.75 9.80
CA VAL A 85 10.70 9.11 10.38
C VAL A 85 11.05 8.32 11.66
N LEU A 86 10.05 7.95 12.47
CA LEU A 86 10.25 7.19 13.71
C LEU A 86 10.51 5.71 13.47
N ILE A 87 10.01 5.14 12.36
CA ILE A 87 10.27 3.74 12.00
C ILE A 87 11.67 3.69 11.40
N PRO A 88 12.66 3.02 12.04
CA PRO A 88 14.02 3.01 11.54
C PRO A 88 14.09 2.36 10.15
N HIS A 89 14.36 3.16 9.11
CA HIS A 89 14.55 2.71 7.71
C HIS A 89 15.90 2.05 7.46
N ASN A 90 16.38 1.22 8.39
CA ASN A 90 17.62 0.47 8.21
C ASN A 90 17.39 -0.67 7.20
N TYR A 91 17.14 -0.31 5.94
CA TYR A 91 17.01 -1.21 4.83
C TYR A 91 18.39 -1.51 4.27
N ILE A 92 18.67 -2.81 4.30
CA ILE A 92 19.72 -3.50 3.57
C ILE A 92 19.76 -2.95 2.15
N MET A 93 20.81 -2.19 1.79
CA MET A 93 21.41 -2.06 0.45
C MET A 93 22.24 -0.76 0.34
N GLU A 94 23.14 -0.53 1.29
CA GLU A 94 24.37 0.23 1.04
C GLU A 94 25.54 -0.59 1.57
N GLU A 95 25.88 -1.64 0.82
CA GLU A 95 27.20 -2.28 0.95
C GLU A 95 27.54 -2.85 -0.43
N HIS A 96 27.76 -1.94 -1.39
CA HIS A 96 28.73 -2.21 -2.44
C HIS A 96 30.11 -2.18 -1.78
N ASP A 97 30.49 -3.26 -1.10
CA ASP A 97 31.89 -3.47 -0.79
C ASP A 97 32.32 -4.88 -1.20
N HIS A 98 33.36 -4.89 -2.02
CA HIS A 98 33.98 -6.07 -2.57
C HIS A 98 34.74 -6.80 -1.46
N SER A 99 34.12 -7.77 -0.79
CA SER A 99 34.94 -8.74 -0.03
C SER A 99 34.30 -10.09 0.25
N GLU A 100 35.05 -11.12 -0.10
CA GLU A 100 34.77 -12.56 -0.09
C GLU A 100 34.45 -13.17 1.31
N LYS A 101 33.21 -13.05 1.81
CA LYS A 101 32.74 -13.85 2.97
C LYS A 101 31.36 -14.49 2.73
N HIS A 102 31.31 -15.40 1.75
CA HIS A 102 30.08 -15.82 1.06
C HIS A 102 29.16 -16.89 1.69
N LYS A 103 29.28 -17.28 2.97
CA LYS A 103 28.30 -18.25 3.56
C LYS A 103 27.67 -17.84 4.90
N HIS A 104 28.39 -17.14 5.76
CA HIS A 104 27.79 -16.56 6.97
C HIS A 104 26.98 -15.29 6.69
N SER A 105 27.30 -14.58 5.59
CA SER A 105 26.63 -13.35 5.17
C SER A 105 25.24 -13.62 4.57
N GLU A 106 25.07 -14.69 3.77
CA GLU A 106 23.81 -14.94 3.06
C GLU A 106 22.62 -15.25 4.00
N VAL A 107 22.86 -16.00 5.07
CA VAL A 107 21.84 -16.31 6.09
C VAL A 107 21.46 -15.05 6.87
N ALA A 108 22.42 -14.20 7.19
CA ALA A 108 22.18 -12.93 7.87
C ALA A 108 21.38 -11.96 6.98
N ILE A 109 21.70 -11.88 5.68
CA ILE A 109 20.96 -11.08 4.68
C ILE A 109 19.53 -11.58 4.54
N LYS A 110 19.32 -12.90 4.39
CA LYS A 110 17.98 -13.51 4.31
C LYS A 110 17.14 -13.23 5.55
N ASN A 111 17.72 -13.36 6.75
CA ASN A 111 17.01 -13.07 8.01
C ASN A 111 16.63 -11.59 8.14
N LYS A 112 17.53 -10.67 7.77
CA LYS A 112 17.20 -9.23 7.75
C LYS A 112 16.12 -8.93 6.72
N LEU A 113 16.20 -9.50 5.52
CA LEU A 113 15.22 -9.28 4.45
C LEU A 113 13.85 -9.83 4.85
N GLN A 114 13.77 -11.00 5.48
CA GLN A 114 12.51 -11.54 6.01
C GLN A 114 11.86 -10.62 7.06
N LYS A 115 12.65 -10.05 7.97
CA LYS A 115 12.13 -9.06 8.94
C LYS A 115 11.62 -7.81 8.23
N ALA A 116 12.39 -7.26 7.30
CA ALA A 116 11.99 -6.12 6.50
C ALA A 116 10.69 -6.39 5.74
N SER A 117 10.57 -7.54 5.08
CA SER A 117 9.36 -7.97 4.39
C SER A 117 8.15 -8.10 5.31
N LEU A 118 8.33 -8.60 6.55
CA LEU A 118 7.27 -8.66 7.54
C LEU A 118 6.80 -7.27 7.98
N PHE A 119 7.73 -6.34 8.25
CA PHE A 119 7.38 -4.97 8.60
C PHE A 119 6.67 -4.25 7.45
N VAL A 120 7.10 -4.45 6.21
CA VAL A 120 6.44 -3.92 5.01
C VAL A 120 5.02 -4.47 4.90
N ALA A 121 4.83 -5.79 5.05
CA ALA A 121 3.50 -6.39 5.01
C ALA A 121 2.56 -5.86 6.12
N ILE A 122 3.07 -5.66 7.34
CA ILE A 122 2.31 -5.06 8.43
C ILE A 122 1.97 -3.59 8.13
N GLY A 123 2.94 -2.80 7.67
CA GLY A 123 2.74 -1.39 7.32
C GLY A 123 1.68 -1.21 6.24
N ILE A 124 1.66 -2.10 5.25
CA ILE A 124 0.65 -2.13 4.18
C ILE A 124 -0.70 -2.58 4.69
N GLY A 125 -0.76 -3.56 5.59
CA GLY A 125 -2.01 -3.90 6.28
C GLY A 125 -2.61 -2.70 7.03
N ILE A 126 -1.76 -1.87 7.65
CA ILE A 126 -2.18 -0.62 8.30
C ILE A 126 -2.59 0.44 7.28
N HIS A 127 -1.97 0.49 6.10
CA HIS A 127 -2.29 1.43 5.01
C HIS A 127 -3.64 1.12 4.35
N ASN A 128 -3.92 -0.15 4.09
CA ASN A 128 -5.11 -0.58 3.37
C ASN A 128 -6.39 -0.48 4.22
N PHE A 129 -6.23 -0.34 5.54
CA PHE A 129 -7.36 -0.16 6.44
C PHE A 129 -8.04 1.21 6.26
N PRO A 130 -7.35 2.37 6.35
CA PRO A 130 -7.88 3.67 5.95
C PRO A 130 -8.49 3.70 4.54
N GLU A 131 -7.84 3.07 3.56
CA GLU A 131 -8.34 3.00 2.18
C GLU A 131 -9.66 2.24 2.07
N GLY A 132 -9.75 1.10 2.76
CA GLY A 132 -10.98 0.33 2.84
C GLY A 132 -12.11 1.11 3.51
N MET A 133 -11.81 1.79 4.62
CA MET A 133 -12.77 2.68 5.29
C MET A 133 -13.24 3.82 4.38
N ALA A 134 -12.33 4.44 3.64
CA ALA A 134 -12.63 5.51 2.69
C ALA A 134 -13.54 5.03 1.54
N THR A 135 -13.21 3.89 0.93
CA THR A 135 -14.03 3.25 -0.12
C THR A 135 -15.44 2.97 0.37
N PHE A 136 -15.54 2.35 1.55
CA PHE A 136 -16.81 1.97 2.15
C PHE A 136 -17.67 3.18 2.50
N ALA A 137 -17.10 4.17 3.19
CA ALA A 137 -17.79 5.39 3.58
C ALA A 137 -18.19 6.25 2.36
N GLY A 138 -17.35 6.29 1.33
CA GLY A 138 -17.65 6.93 0.04
C GLY A 138 -18.90 6.30 -0.60
N ALA A 139 -18.90 4.97 -0.75
CA ALA A 139 -20.01 4.22 -1.34
C ALA A 139 -21.31 4.32 -0.55
N LEU A 140 -21.26 4.42 0.78
CA LEU A 140 -22.45 4.63 1.60
C LEU A 140 -23.11 6.00 1.37
N LYS A 141 -22.31 7.04 1.05
CA LYS A 141 -22.84 8.39 0.84
C LYS A 141 -23.31 8.61 -0.60
N ASN A 142 -22.55 8.12 -1.57
CA ASN A 142 -22.88 8.20 -2.99
C ASN A 142 -22.21 7.03 -3.72
N ILE A 143 -23.01 6.23 -4.42
CA ILE A 143 -22.52 5.02 -5.07
C ILE A 143 -21.56 5.31 -6.23
N ASP A 144 -21.80 6.37 -7.00
CA ASP A 144 -20.95 6.75 -8.14
C ASP A 144 -19.56 7.17 -7.64
N VAL A 145 -19.52 7.93 -6.56
CA VAL A 145 -18.28 8.26 -5.86
C VAL A 145 -17.61 6.99 -5.35
N GLY A 146 -18.34 6.11 -4.66
CA GLY A 146 -17.80 4.85 -4.14
C GLY A 146 -17.20 3.94 -5.22
N ILE A 147 -17.82 3.86 -6.39
CA ILE A 147 -17.29 3.12 -7.54
C ILE A 147 -15.98 3.75 -8.04
N ALA A 148 -15.93 5.08 -8.17
CA ALA A 148 -14.72 5.79 -8.57
C ALA A 148 -13.56 5.56 -7.58
N ILE A 149 -13.83 5.71 -6.26
CA ILE A 149 -12.86 5.45 -5.19
C ILE A 149 -12.37 4.00 -5.25
N ALA A 150 -13.29 3.03 -5.38
CA ALA A 150 -12.96 1.61 -5.41
C ALA A 150 -12.08 1.23 -6.60
N ILE A 151 -12.35 1.79 -7.79
CA ILE A 151 -11.52 1.57 -8.98
C ILE A 151 -10.14 2.19 -8.78
N ALA A 152 -10.06 3.42 -8.27
CA ALA A 152 -8.80 4.09 -8.00
C ALA A 152 -7.93 3.28 -7.02
N ILE A 153 -8.50 2.85 -5.89
CA ILE A 153 -7.80 2.04 -4.89
C ILE A 153 -7.43 0.66 -5.46
N ALA A 154 -8.32 -0.02 -6.19
CA ALA A 154 -7.98 -1.29 -6.84
C ALA A 154 -6.74 -1.16 -7.75
N ILE A 155 -6.67 -0.07 -8.50
CA ILE A 155 -5.55 0.22 -9.40
C ILE A 155 -4.25 0.51 -8.62
N HIS A 156 -4.33 1.18 -7.47
CA HIS A 156 -3.19 1.44 -6.57
C HIS A 156 -2.67 0.15 -5.91
N ASN A 157 -3.59 -0.71 -5.51
CA ASN A 157 -3.32 -1.92 -4.74
C ASN A 157 -2.55 -2.98 -5.54
N ILE A 158 -2.66 -2.99 -6.88
CA ILE A 158 -1.89 -3.91 -7.73
C ILE A 158 -0.38 -3.66 -7.62
N PRO A 159 0.16 -2.45 -7.90
CA PRO A 159 1.54 -2.08 -7.62
C PRO A 159 2.02 -2.42 -6.21
N GLU A 160 1.18 -2.14 -5.22
CA GLU A 160 1.49 -2.40 -3.81
C GLU A 160 1.68 -3.89 -3.54
N GLY A 161 0.76 -4.75 -4.01
CA GLY A 161 0.89 -6.20 -3.87
C GLY A 161 2.16 -6.75 -4.50
N ILE A 162 2.58 -6.22 -5.65
CA ILE A 162 3.85 -6.57 -6.29
C ILE A 162 5.03 -6.16 -5.40
N ALA A 163 4.99 -4.94 -4.85
CA ALA A 163 6.03 -4.39 -3.97
C ALA A 163 6.20 -5.19 -2.66
N VAL A 164 5.14 -5.87 -2.18
CA VAL A 164 5.22 -6.78 -1.02
C VAL A 164 5.74 -8.16 -1.42
N ALA A 165 5.14 -8.78 -2.44
CA ALA A 165 5.36 -10.19 -2.70
C ALA A 165 6.76 -10.48 -3.22
N VAL A 166 7.32 -9.59 -4.05
CA VAL A 166 8.66 -9.75 -4.64
C VAL A 166 9.76 -9.86 -3.57
N PRO A 167 9.92 -8.89 -2.63
CA PRO A 167 10.95 -9.00 -1.60
C PRO A 167 10.71 -10.17 -0.64
N VAL A 168 9.45 -10.50 -0.30
CA VAL A 168 9.15 -11.68 0.54
C VAL A 168 9.58 -12.97 -0.17
N TYR A 169 9.30 -13.09 -1.47
CA TYR A 169 9.69 -14.24 -2.27
C TYR A 169 11.21 -14.33 -2.40
N ALA A 170 11.90 -13.21 -2.66
CA ALA A 170 13.36 -13.16 -2.71
C ALA A 170 14.01 -13.58 -1.36
N ALA A 171 13.39 -13.23 -0.24
CA ALA A 171 13.90 -13.55 1.11
C ALA A 171 13.65 -15.00 1.54
N THR A 172 12.55 -15.60 1.08
CA THR A 172 12.05 -16.88 1.62
C THR A 172 12.09 -18.03 0.62
N GLY A 173 12.12 -17.74 -0.68
CA GLY A 173 11.90 -18.72 -1.75
C GLY A 173 10.49 -19.33 -1.75
N SER A 174 9.58 -18.87 -0.89
CA SER A 174 8.28 -19.50 -0.65
C SER A 174 7.15 -18.65 -1.22
N THR A 175 6.47 -19.17 -2.25
CA THR A 175 5.28 -18.53 -2.83
C THR A 175 4.16 -18.39 -1.82
N LYS A 176 4.02 -19.35 -0.89
CA LYS A 176 3.00 -19.32 0.18
C LYS A 176 3.25 -18.24 1.24
N LYS A 177 4.50 -17.82 1.43
CA LYS A 177 4.82 -16.73 2.36
C LYS A 177 4.71 -15.36 1.68
N ALA A 178 4.96 -15.32 0.37
CA ALA A 178 4.88 -14.12 -0.45
C ALA A 178 3.46 -13.72 -0.84
N PHE A 179 2.53 -14.68 -0.83
CA PHE A 179 1.10 -14.46 -0.98
C PHE A 179 0.46 -14.14 0.37
#